data_AF-A0A7C5PRS3-F1
#
_entry.id   AF-A0A7C5PRS3-F1
#
_cell.length_a   1.000
_cell.length_b   1.000
_cell.length_c   1.000
_cell.angle_alpha   90.00
_cell.angle_beta   90.00
_cell.angle_gamma   90.00
#
_symmetry.space_group_name_H-M   'P 1'
#
loop_
_entity.id
_entity.type
_entity.pdbx_description
1 polymer ?
#
loop_
_entity_poly.entity_id
_entity_poly.type
_entity_poly.pdbx_seq_one_letter_code
_entity_poly.pdbx_strand_id
1 'polypeptide(L)'
;MPWPARFQKGKVLGRCREERSIRFPRSESVFLPQSAASCPTLVLPSHFDRGVVEEYAPQIEEVLREASKGEGKALVELSAVESFDSAGMAFLIEALEQARAQEVDLRFVGVRPAVSDFFSLVGIERLLVPEQQAKGGNFVEKVGDLALPMMERLGAGKDLLVEAAHSLMDPSSGGKRAGRGRFFLELEHAGIGAIGIVSLIGFLLGLILAMQAWVQLKVFGADKYVADMVAVSITREIGPLMTAILVAARSGSSIAAQLGTMVINEEVDALRQMGINPVRYLVVPKVGALALATPCLAVLFSTIAIFGGLLFGVFVVDLGWQVYIEATSEALQAGDILGSLIKSTVFGTLVATVGCSLGLNVKGGPVGVGKATTGAVVASIFMIIVFDAVFVLLLRVGA
;
A
#
# COMPACT_ATOMS: atom_id res chain seq x y z
N MET A 1 -10.18 -45.12 -57.57
CA MET A 1 -10.83 -43.85 -57.96
C MET A 1 -12.24 -43.82 -57.37
N PRO A 2 -12.75 -42.73 -56.78
CA PRO A 2 -12.10 -41.58 -56.14
C PRO A 2 -12.65 -41.24 -54.72
N TRP A 3 -11.95 -40.33 -54.01
CA TRP A 3 -12.27 -39.57 -52.76
C TRP A 3 -13.30 -38.42 -53.01
N PRO A 4 -13.68 -37.44 -52.12
CA PRO A 4 -13.31 -37.11 -50.71
C PRO A 4 -14.40 -36.47 -49.75
N ALA A 5 -14.03 -36.32 -48.46
CA ALA A 5 -14.15 -35.21 -47.47
C ALA A 5 -15.26 -34.11 -47.47
N ARG A 6 -15.70 -33.73 -46.25
CA ARG A 6 -16.04 -32.34 -45.84
C ARG A 6 -15.85 -32.13 -44.33
N PHE A 7 -14.67 -31.67 -43.92
CA PHE A 7 -14.46 -30.98 -42.64
C PHE A 7 -14.71 -29.47 -42.85
N GLN A 8 -15.34 -28.82 -41.87
CA GLN A 8 -15.68 -27.40 -41.92
C GLN A 8 -14.43 -26.52 -41.81
N LYS A 9 -14.24 -25.64 -42.80
CA LYS A 9 -13.17 -24.64 -42.89
C LYS A 9 -13.25 -23.59 -41.78
N GLY A 10 -12.10 -23.23 -41.21
CA GLY A 10 -11.91 -22.03 -40.40
C GLY A 10 -12.32 -20.77 -41.17
N LYS A 11 -13.06 -19.89 -40.50
CA LYS A 11 -13.56 -18.62 -41.06
C LYS A 11 -12.55 -17.50 -40.82
N VAL A 12 -12.07 -16.90 -41.91
CA VAL A 12 -11.53 -15.53 -41.91
C VAL A 12 -12.73 -14.58 -41.99
N LEU A 13 -12.97 -13.80 -40.94
CA LEU A 13 -14.10 -12.85 -40.89
C LEU A 13 -13.74 -11.55 -41.64
N GLY A 14 -14.19 -11.46 -42.89
CA GLY A 14 -14.15 -10.24 -43.71
C GLY A 14 -15.31 -9.27 -43.41
N ARG A 15 -15.07 -7.98 -43.69
CA ARG A 15 -15.86 -6.77 -43.35
C ARG A 15 -17.36 -6.75 -43.71
N CYS A 16 -18.12 -6.18 -42.76
CA CYS A 16 -19.44 -5.50 -42.74
C CYS A 16 -20.47 -5.67 -43.88
N ARG A 17 -21.68 -6.11 -43.51
CA ARG A 17 -22.94 -5.56 -44.05
C ARG A 17 -24.08 -5.64 -43.03
N GLU A 18 -24.92 -4.60 -43.03
CA GLU A 18 -26.08 -4.35 -42.17
C GLU A 18 -27.19 -5.43 -42.22
N GLU A 19 -27.89 -5.50 -41.09
CA GLU A 19 -29.28 -5.94 -40.88
C GLU A 19 -29.69 -7.43 -40.83
N ARG A 20 -30.52 -7.67 -39.78
CA ARG A 20 -31.57 -8.67 -39.55
C ARG A 20 -31.26 -9.95 -38.78
N SER A 21 -32.08 -10.12 -37.74
CA SER A 21 -32.14 -11.20 -36.79
C SER A 21 -32.36 -12.57 -37.43
N ILE A 22 -31.57 -13.56 -37.00
CA ILE A 22 -31.99 -14.96 -36.99
C ILE A 22 -31.54 -15.56 -35.66
N ARG A 23 -32.53 -16.02 -34.88
CA ARG A 23 -32.39 -16.67 -33.57
C ARG A 23 -31.97 -18.13 -33.78
N PHE A 24 -30.91 -18.59 -33.10
CA PHE A 24 -30.65 -20.02 -32.83
C PHE A 24 -30.07 -20.20 -31.41
N PRO A 25 -30.26 -21.38 -30.76
CA PRO A 25 -30.40 -21.52 -29.31
C PRO A 25 -29.11 -21.94 -28.56
N ARG A 26 -29.04 -21.51 -27.30
CA ARG A 26 -28.31 -22.04 -26.12
C ARG A 26 -26.98 -22.80 -26.35
N SER A 27 -25.87 -22.10 -26.16
CA SER A 27 -24.81 -22.46 -25.19
C SER A 27 -23.80 -21.30 -25.08
N GLU A 28 -23.72 -20.70 -23.89
CA GLU A 28 -22.64 -19.84 -23.37
C GLU A 28 -21.98 -18.85 -24.34
N SER A 29 -22.58 -17.66 -24.42
CA SER A 29 -21.98 -16.47 -25.01
C SER A 29 -20.83 -15.95 -24.14
N VAL A 30 -19.60 -16.26 -24.53
CA VAL A 30 -18.40 -15.58 -24.03
C VAL A 30 -18.39 -14.17 -24.63
N PHE A 31 -18.45 -13.16 -23.75
CA PHE A 31 -18.44 -11.75 -24.12
C PHE A 31 -17.09 -11.37 -24.72
N LEU A 32 -17.04 -11.15 -26.03
CA LEU A 32 -15.93 -10.46 -26.68
C LEU A 32 -15.96 -8.99 -26.23
N PRO A 33 -14.86 -8.42 -25.69
CA PRO A 33 -14.77 -6.99 -25.47
C PRO A 33 -14.92 -6.27 -26.82
N GLN A 34 -15.91 -5.38 -26.93
CA GLN A 34 -16.29 -4.66 -28.15
C GLN A 34 -15.18 -3.75 -28.73
N SER A 35 -13.99 -3.72 -28.13
CA SER A 35 -12.79 -3.04 -28.62
C SER A 35 -11.90 -3.89 -29.55
N ALA A 36 -12.18 -5.20 -29.74
CA ALA A 36 -11.32 -6.10 -30.52
C ALA A 36 -11.64 -6.15 -32.03
N ALA A 37 -12.60 -5.36 -32.52
CA ALA A 37 -13.07 -5.44 -33.90
C ALA A 37 -12.10 -4.87 -34.97
N SER A 38 -10.94 -4.33 -34.58
CA SER A 38 -9.97 -3.70 -35.49
C SER A 38 -8.63 -4.45 -35.63
N CYS A 39 -8.36 -5.51 -34.85
CA CYS A 39 -7.08 -6.22 -34.87
C CYS A 39 -7.20 -7.58 -35.58
N PRO A 40 -6.34 -7.89 -36.57
CA PRO A 40 -6.30 -9.22 -37.17
C PRO A 40 -5.93 -10.26 -36.09
N THR A 41 -6.79 -11.28 -35.97
CA THR A 41 -6.74 -12.27 -34.88
C THR A 41 -6.66 -13.68 -35.45
N LEU A 42 -5.68 -14.46 -35.02
CA LEU A 42 -5.53 -15.88 -35.34
C LEU A 42 -6.02 -16.74 -34.18
N VAL A 43 -6.99 -17.62 -34.42
CA VAL A 43 -7.49 -18.56 -33.42
C VAL A 43 -6.85 -19.93 -33.64
N LEU A 44 -6.13 -20.44 -32.64
CA LEU A 44 -5.49 -21.76 -32.72
C LEU A 44 -6.46 -22.89 -32.33
N PRO A 45 -6.33 -24.09 -32.94
CA PRO A 45 -7.18 -25.24 -32.69
C PRO A 45 -6.85 -25.92 -31.35
N SER A 46 -7.67 -26.90 -30.95
CA SER A 46 -7.54 -27.55 -29.64
C SER A 46 -6.32 -28.44 -29.46
N HIS A 47 -5.78 -29.01 -30.54
CA HIS A 47 -4.52 -29.75 -30.53
C HIS A 47 -3.56 -29.06 -31.49
N PHE A 48 -2.42 -28.60 -30.98
CA PHE A 48 -1.42 -27.90 -31.77
C PHE A 48 -0.13 -28.71 -31.81
N ASP A 49 -0.11 -29.68 -32.73
CA ASP A 49 1.00 -30.60 -32.97
C ASP A 49 1.63 -30.36 -34.34
N ARG A 50 2.79 -30.97 -34.63
CA ARG A 50 3.54 -30.83 -35.88
C ARG A 50 2.70 -30.93 -37.17
N GLY A 51 1.69 -31.79 -37.20
CA GLY A 51 0.82 -31.96 -38.38
C GLY A 51 -0.14 -30.79 -38.63
N VAL A 52 -0.43 -30.00 -37.59
CA VAL A 52 -1.32 -28.83 -37.64
C VAL A 52 -0.52 -27.55 -37.91
N VAL A 53 0.73 -27.47 -37.44
CA VAL A 53 1.62 -26.32 -37.66
C VAL A 53 1.76 -25.97 -39.15
N GLU A 54 1.91 -26.98 -40.03
CA GLU A 54 2.04 -26.76 -41.48
C GLU A 54 0.80 -26.10 -42.12
N GLU A 55 -0.39 -26.30 -41.54
CA GLU A 55 -1.65 -25.70 -42.03
C GLU A 55 -1.82 -24.24 -41.56
N TYR A 56 -1.21 -23.88 -40.42
CA TYR A 56 -1.35 -22.56 -39.80
C TYR A 56 -0.16 -21.62 -40.07
N ALA A 57 0.98 -22.14 -40.54
CA ALA A 57 2.11 -21.36 -41.08
C ALA A 57 1.71 -20.26 -42.08
N PRO A 58 0.96 -20.54 -43.16
CA PRO A 58 0.56 -19.48 -44.09
C PRO A 58 -0.46 -18.50 -43.50
N GLN A 59 -1.21 -18.90 -42.46
CA GLN A 59 -2.25 -18.08 -41.86
C GLN A 59 -1.66 -17.01 -40.92
N ILE A 60 -0.60 -17.35 -40.19
CA ILE A 60 0.06 -16.37 -39.32
C ILE A 60 0.83 -15.32 -40.12
N GLU A 61 1.46 -15.71 -41.23
CA GLU A 61 2.10 -14.78 -42.15
C GLU A 61 1.08 -13.77 -42.72
N GLU A 62 -0.12 -14.23 -43.08
CA GLU A 62 -1.17 -13.34 -43.58
C GLU A 62 -1.67 -12.37 -42.50
N VAL A 63 -1.85 -12.85 -41.26
CA VAL A 63 -2.25 -12.02 -40.11
C VAL A 63 -1.21 -10.96 -39.79
N LEU A 64 0.08 -11.31 -39.81
CA LEU A 64 1.19 -10.36 -39.61
C LEU A 64 1.29 -9.35 -40.77
N ARG A 65 1.05 -9.80 -42.00
CA ARG A 65 1.02 -8.93 -43.19
C ARG A 65 -0.17 -7.96 -43.18
N GLU A 66 -1.32 -8.37 -42.68
CA GLU A 66 -2.46 -7.48 -42.47
C GLU A 66 -2.23 -6.50 -41.31
N ALA A 67 -1.60 -6.96 -40.23
CA ALA A 67 -1.27 -6.13 -39.08
C ALA A 67 -0.25 -5.03 -39.42
N SER A 68 0.78 -5.34 -40.22
CA SER A 68 1.79 -4.37 -40.68
C SER A 68 1.22 -3.32 -41.64
N LYS A 69 0.12 -3.61 -42.35
CA LYS A 69 -0.61 -2.62 -43.16
C LYS A 69 -1.61 -1.79 -42.34
N GLY A 70 -1.90 -2.22 -41.11
CA GLY A 70 -2.88 -1.60 -40.21
C GLY A 70 -2.24 -0.85 -39.06
N GLU A 71 -2.75 -1.07 -37.84
CA GLU A 71 -2.28 -0.41 -36.61
C GLU A 71 -1.02 -1.05 -35.98
N GLY A 72 -0.38 -2.01 -36.65
CA GLY A 72 0.80 -2.70 -36.14
C GLY A 72 0.52 -3.62 -34.94
N LYS A 73 -0.71 -4.13 -34.80
CA LYS A 73 -1.12 -5.03 -33.71
C LYS A 73 -1.75 -6.30 -34.26
N ALA A 74 -1.38 -7.44 -33.70
CA ALA A 74 -1.95 -8.74 -34.03
C ALA A 74 -2.24 -9.54 -32.76
N LEU A 75 -3.32 -10.31 -32.77
CA LEU A 75 -3.73 -11.15 -31.64
C LEU A 75 -3.68 -12.63 -32.02
N VAL A 76 -3.16 -13.46 -31.13
CA VAL A 76 -3.23 -14.92 -31.24
C VAL A 76 -4.02 -15.46 -30.07
N GLU A 77 -5.17 -16.05 -30.36
CA GLU A 77 -6.08 -16.59 -29.37
C GLU A 77 -5.80 -18.08 -29.14
N LEU A 78 -5.44 -18.41 -27.89
CA LEU A 78 -5.04 -19.73 -27.41
C LEU A 78 -6.12 -20.42 -26.55
N SER A 79 -7.31 -19.80 -26.41
CA SER A 79 -8.40 -20.23 -25.53
C SER A 79 -8.86 -21.69 -25.72
N ALA A 80 -8.77 -22.17 -26.97
CA ALA A 80 -9.20 -23.51 -27.36
C ALA A 80 -8.09 -24.58 -27.20
N VAL A 81 -6.83 -24.18 -27.06
CA VAL A 81 -5.66 -25.07 -27.09
C VAL A 81 -5.57 -25.90 -25.81
N GLU A 82 -5.61 -27.22 -25.93
CA GLU A 82 -5.57 -28.18 -24.82
C GLU A 82 -4.22 -28.89 -24.71
N SER A 83 -3.52 -29.09 -25.84
CA SER A 83 -2.19 -29.72 -25.89
C SER A 83 -1.25 -28.96 -26.84
N PHE A 84 0.03 -28.91 -26.46
CA PHE A 84 1.09 -28.21 -27.19
C PHE A 84 2.33 -29.09 -27.27
N ASP A 85 2.86 -29.30 -28.48
CA ASP A 85 4.12 -30.03 -28.68
C ASP A 85 5.31 -29.08 -28.93
N SER A 86 6.51 -29.64 -29.09
CA SER A 86 7.73 -28.86 -29.38
C SER A 86 7.69 -28.14 -30.73
N ALA A 87 6.92 -28.63 -31.71
CA ALA A 87 6.77 -28.00 -33.01
C ALA A 87 5.83 -26.79 -32.93
N GLY A 88 4.76 -26.89 -32.12
CA GLY A 88 3.88 -25.79 -31.79
C GLY A 88 4.62 -24.64 -31.10
N MET A 89 5.56 -24.96 -30.22
CA MET A 89 6.42 -23.95 -29.57
C MET A 89 7.34 -23.26 -30.58
N ALA A 90 8.00 -24.03 -31.45
CA ALA A 90 8.86 -23.47 -32.49
C ALA A 90 8.07 -22.50 -33.39
N PHE A 91 6.84 -22.86 -33.75
CA PHE A 91 5.93 -22.01 -34.51
C PHE A 91 5.60 -20.68 -33.80
N LEU A 92 5.32 -20.70 -32.50
CA LEU A 92 5.04 -19.46 -31.76
C LEU A 92 6.27 -18.55 -31.61
N ILE A 93 7.44 -19.15 -31.40
CA ILE A 93 8.70 -18.41 -31.34
C ILE A 93 9.00 -17.78 -32.70
N GLU A 94 8.86 -18.56 -33.78
CA GLU A 94 9.05 -18.08 -35.15
C GLU A 94 8.06 -16.97 -35.50
N ALA A 95 6.80 -17.09 -35.11
CA ALA A 95 5.80 -16.05 -35.28
C ALA A 95 6.13 -14.76 -34.52
N LEU A 96 6.71 -14.86 -33.31
CA LEU A 96 7.18 -13.71 -32.54
C LEU A 96 8.40 -13.03 -33.18
N GLU A 97 9.34 -13.82 -33.70
CA GLU A 97 10.51 -13.30 -34.42
C GLU A 97 10.09 -12.60 -35.71
N GLN A 98 9.16 -13.18 -36.47
CA GLN A 98 8.59 -12.57 -37.67
C GLN A 98 7.81 -11.28 -37.34
N ALA A 99 7.00 -11.29 -36.27
CA ALA A 99 6.29 -10.10 -35.83
C ALA A 99 7.25 -8.96 -35.45
N ARG A 100 8.34 -9.29 -34.73
CA ARG A 100 9.39 -8.33 -34.36
C ARG A 100 10.11 -7.78 -35.60
N ALA A 101 10.38 -8.61 -36.61
CA ALA A 101 10.99 -8.18 -37.87
C ALA A 101 10.09 -7.24 -38.69
N GLN A 102 8.77 -7.33 -38.50
CA GLN A 102 7.77 -6.49 -39.17
C GLN A 102 7.24 -5.34 -38.30
N GLU A 103 7.84 -5.09 -37.13
CA GLU A 103 7.40 -4.08 -36.14
C GLU A 103 5.93 -4.23 -35.68
N VAL A 104 5.41 -5.46 -35.64
CA VAL A 104 4.05 -5.78 -35.19
C VAL A 104 4.06 -6.22 -33.72
N ASP A 105 3.23 -5.60 -32.88
CA ASP A 105 2.97 -6.01 -31.50
C ASP A 105 2.03 -7.22 -31.49
N LEU A 106 2.63 -8.42 -31.48
CA LEU A 106 1.93 -9.70 -31.38
C LEU A 106 1.63 -10.04 -29.92
N ARG A 107 0.36 -10.20 -29.57
CA ARG A 107 -0.07 -10.54 -28.20
C ARG A 107 -0.88 -11.82 -28.16
N PHE A 108 -0.69 -12.60 -27.10
CA PHE A 108 -1.41 -13.85 -26.85
C PHE A 108 -2.57 -13.64 -25.88
N VAL A 109 -3.74 -14.21 -26.18
CA VAL A 109 -4.96 -14.12 -25.36
C VAL A 109 -5.48 -15.53 -25.04
N GLY A 110 -5.97 -15.77 -23.82
CA GLY A 110 -6.64 -17.01 -23.45
C GLY A 110 -5.72 -18.20 -23.15
N VAL A 111 -4.54 -17.97 -22.55
CA VAL A 111 -3.59 -19.04 -22.23
C VAL A 111 -4.11 -19.90 -21.08
N ARG A 112 -4.39 -21.18 -21.35
CA ARG A 112 -4.77 -22.15 -20.30
C ARG A 112 -3.56 -22.49 -19.39
N PRO A 113 -3.78 -22.89 -18.12
CA PRO A 113 -2.70 -23.17 -17.15
C PRO A 113 -1.68 -24.21 -17.62
N ALA A 114 -2.13 -25.25 -18.34
CA ALA A 114 -1.25 -26.31 -18.88
C ALA A 114 -0.23 -25.79 -19.91
N VAL A 115 -0.52 -24.66 -20.55
CA VAL A 115 0.34 -24.01 -21.54
C VAL A 115 1.21 -22.94 -20.86
N SER A 116 0.74 -22.33 -19.77
CA SER A 116 1.47 -21.33 -18.98
C SER A 116 2.79 -21.85 -18.40
N ASP A 117 2.82 -23.11 -17.94
CA ASP A 117 4.03 -23.74 -17.38
C ASP A 117 5.15 -23.94 -18.42
N PHE A 118 4.80 -24.04 -19.70
CA PHE A 118 5.80 -24.16 -20.78
C PHE A 118 6.27 -22.80 -21.31
N PHE A 119 5.44 -21.77 -21.24
CA PHE A 119 5.82 -20.40 -21.63
C PHE A 119 6.78 -19.74 -20.63
N SER A 120 6.69 -20.13 -19.35
CA SER A 120 7.63 -19.69 -18.30
C SER A 120 9.05 -20.21 -18.54
N LEU A 121 9.21 -21.42 -19.11
CA LEU A 121 10.50 -21.99 -19.49
C LEU A 121 11.21 -21.23 -20.63
N VAL A 122 10.45 -20.54 -21.49
CA VAL A 122 10.97 -19.81 -22.67
C VAL A 122 11.11 -18.30 -22.41
N GLY A 123 10.69 -17.79 -21.23
CA GLY A 123 10.85 -16.38 -20.86
C GLY A 123 9.93 -15.41 -21.62
N ILE A 124 8.81 -15.90 -22.16
CA ILE A 124 7.84 -15.15 -22.97
C ILE A 124 6.82 -14.39 -22.09
N GLU A 125 6.98 -14.40 -20.77
CA GLU A 125 6.06 -13.80 -19.78
C GLU A 125 5.71 -12.32 -20.03
N ARG A 126 6.60 -11.56 -20.68
CA ARG A 126 6.35 -10.15 -21.03
C ARG A 126 5.32 -9.94 -22.15
N LEU A 127 4.99 -10.98 -22.91
CA LEU A 127 4.06 -10.95 -24.06
C LEU A 127 2.68 -11.50 -23.70
N LEU A 128 2.53 -12.06 -22.49
CA LEU A 128 1.23 -12.46 -21.95
C LEU A 128 0.49 -11.20 -21.53
N VAL A 129 -0.63 -10.91 -22.19
CA VAL A 129 -1.59 -9.93 -21.66
C VAL A 129 -2.16 -10.57 -20.41
N PRO A 130 -1.87 -10.05 -19.19
CA PRO A 130 -2.54 -10.56 -18.01
C PRO A 130 -4.03 -10.44 -18.26
N GLU A 131 -4.78 -11.48 -17.93
CA GLU A 131 -6.23 -11.50 -17.98
C GLU A 131 -6.74 -10.45 -16.98
N GLN A 132 -6.70 -9.17 -17.39
CA GLN A 132 -7.37 -8.10 -16.69
C GLN A 132 -8.84 -8.34 -16.95
N GLN A 133 -9.45 -9.15 -16.09
CA GLN A 133 -10.85 -9.00 -15.79
C GLN A 133 -11.05 -7.51 -15.51
N ALA A 134 -11.61 -6.81 -16.49
CA ALA A 134 -12.03 -5.43 -16.33
C ALA A 134 -13.17 -5.44 -15.32
N LYS A 135 -12.83 -5.49 -14.03
CA LYS A 135 -13.77 -5.18 -12.97
C LYS A 135 -14.10 -3.71 -13.15
N GLY A 136 -15.21 -3.46 -13.83
CA GLY A 136 -15.88 -2.17 -13.84
C GLY A 136 -16.36 -1.89 -12.43
N GLY A 137 -15.43 -1.57 -11.54
CA GLY A 137 -15.69 -1.45 -10.13
C GLY A 137 -16.27 -0.08 -9.80
N ASN A 138 -17.42 -0.09 -9.13
CA ASN A 138 -17.98 1.09 -8.48
C ASN A 138 -16.94 1.70 -7.52
N PHE A 139 -17.12 2.95 -7.11
CA PHE A 139 -16.23 3.63 -6.14
C PHE A 139 -15.89 2.76 -4.92
N VAL A 140 -16.85 1.96 -4.44
CA VAL A 140 -16.69 1.01 -3.34
C VAL A 140 -15.69 -0.10 -3.65
N GLU A 141 -15.63 -0.60 -4.88
CA GLU A 141 -14.72 -1.68 -5.28
C GLU A 141 -13.29 -1.16 -5.46
N LYS A 142 -13.13 0.08 -5.94
CA LYS A 142 -11.81 0.76 -5.96
C LYS A 142 -11.27 1.02 -4.57
N VAL A 143 -12.14 1.38 -3.62
CA VAL A 143 -11.78 1.49 -2.20
C VAL A 143 -11.46 0.11 -1.63
N GLY A 144 -12.21 -0.94 -2.02
CA GLY A 144 -11.95 -2.32 -1.64
C GLY A 144 -10.60 -2.85 -2.13
N ASP A 145 -10.25 -2.61 -3.39
CA ASP A 145 -8.98 -3.03 -3.99
C ASP A 145 -7.77 -2.33 -3.35
N LEU A 146 -7.96 -1.15 -2.74
CA LEU A 146 -6.94 -0.45 -1.96
C LEU A 146 -6.91 -0.91 -0.49
N ALA A 147 -8.08 -1.12 0.12
CA ALA A 147 -8.23 -1.41 1.55
C ALA A 147 -7.95 -2.87 1.91
N LEU A 148 -8.37 -3.84 1.08
CA LEU A 148 -8.19 -5.26 1.33
C LEU A 148 -6.70 -5.66 1.45
N PRO A 149 -5.82 -5.33 0.49
CA PRO A 149 -4.39 -5.67 0.61
C PRO A 149 -3.71 -4.90 1.75
N MET A 150 -4.23 -3.74 2.14
CA MET A 150 -3.76 -2.99 3.31
C MET A 150 -4.10 -3.73 4.61
N MET A 151 -5.31 -4.32 4.70
CA MET A 151 -5.77 -5.10 5.84
C MET A 151 -5.02 -6.44 5.98
N GLU A 152 -4.68 -7.10 4.87
CA GLU A 152 -3.82 -8.30 4.90
C GLU A 152 -2.39 -7.99 5.37
N ARG A 153 -1.81 -6.87 4.91
CA ARG A 153 -0.49 -6.39 5.36
C ARG A 153 -0.49 -6.01 6.85
N LEU A 154 -1.63 -5.55 7.36
CA LEU A 154 -1.86 -5.30 8.78
C LEU A 154 -1.98 -6.60 9.59
N GLY A 155 -2.57 -7.65 9.01
CA GLY A 155 -2.66 -8.98 9.61
C GLY A 155 -1.29 -9.60 9.93
N ALA A 156 -0.27 -9.33 9.13
CA ALA A 156 1.12 -9.75 9.41
C ALA A 156 1.77 -8.93 10.55
N GLY A 157 1.27 -7.72 10.83
CA GLY A 157 1.74 -6.87 11.93
C GLY A 157 1.35 -7.39 13.32
N LYS A 158 0.27 -8.19 13.43
CA LYS A 158 -0.19 -8.73 14.72
C LYS A 158 0.83 -9.68 15.34
N ASP A 159 1.45 -10.53 14.52
CA ASP A 159 2.41 -11.54 14.98
C ASP A 159 3.70 -10.85 15.42
N LEU A 160 4.06 -9.76 14.74
CA LEU A 160 5.15 -8.86 15.11
C LEU A 160 4.88 -8.12 16.43
N LEU A 161 3.66 -7.64 16.66
CA LEU A 161 3.27 -7.00 17.93
C LEU A 161 3.34 -7.98 19.11
N VAL A 162 2.79 -9.18 18.92
CA VAL A 162 2.77 -10.22 19.95
C VAL A 162 4.20 -10.69 20.28
N GLU A 163 5.02 -10.96 19.26
CA GLU A 163 6.42 -11.33 19.46
C GLU A 163 7.22 -10.19 20.10
N ALA A 164 6.95 -8.93 19.74
CA ALA A 164 7.60 -7.78 20.35
C ALA A 164 7.20 -7.60 21.82
N ALA A 165 5.92 -7.75 22.14
CA ALA A 165 5.40 -7.69 23.51
C ALA A 165 5.99 -8.81 24.38
N HIS A 166 6.03 -10.04 23.88
CA HIS A 166 6.64 -11.18 24.60
C HIS A 166 8.14 -10.97 24.79
N SER A 167 8.85 -10.45 23.79
CA SER A 167 10.29 -10.20 23.87
C SER A 167 10.64 -9.04 24.82
N LEU A 168 9.72 -8.10 25.03
CA LEU A 168 9.84 -7.05 26.06
C LEU A 168 9.62 -7.61 27.47
N MET A 169 8.74 -8.61 27.63
CA MET A 169 8.37 -9.20 28.92
C MET A 169 9.30 -10.31 29.41
N ASP A 170 10.00 -11.02 28.51
CA ASP A 170 11.03 -11.98 28.90
C ASP A 170 12.45 -11.44 28.63
N PRO A 171 12.97 -10.60 29.53
CA PRO A 171 14.32 -10.09 29.41
C PRO A 171 15.38 -11.20 29.57
N SER A 172 15.05 -12.44 29.93
CA SER A 172 16.03 -13.44 30.38
C SER A 172 16.70 -14.25 29.26
N SER A 173 16.16 -14.30 28.03
CA SER A 173 16.77 -15.09 26.93
C SER A 173 17.80 -14.31 26.09
N GLY A 174 19.10 -14.45 26.42
CA GLY A 174 20.20 -14.56 25.45
C GLY A 174 20.72 -13.35 24.64
N GLY A 175 20.11 -12.16 24.62
CA GLY A 175 20.51 -11.06 23.71
C GLY A 175 20.87 -9.70 24.33
N LYS A 176 20.98 -9.60 25.67
CA LYS A 176 20.92 -8.34 26.45
C LYS A 176 21.91 -7.23 26.07
N ARG A 177 23.10 -7.54 25.53
CA ARG A 177 24.13 -6.53 25.20
C ARG A 177 23.97 -5.95 23.80
N ALA A 178 23.58 -6.74 22.81
CA ALA A 178 23.48 -6.29 21.42
C ALA A 178 22.22 -5.44 21.15
N GLY A 179 21.11 -5.72 21.86
CA GLY A 179 19.85 -4.99 21.69
C GLY A 179 19.82 -3.60 22.35
N ARG A 180 20.53 -3.40 23.48
CA ARG A 180 20.55 -2.11 24.20
C ARG A 180 21.13 -0.99 23.36
N GLY A 181 22.25 -1.22 22.67
CA GLY A 181 22.89 -0.20 21.83
C GLY A 181 21.95 0.26 20.70
N ARG A 182 21.28 -0.68 20.04
CA ARG A 182 20.29 -0.38 18.99
C ARG A 182 19.09 0.38 19.53
N PHE A 183 18.55 -0.01 20.69
CA PHE A 183 17.43 0.72 21.31
C PHE A 183 17.75 2.21 21.53
N PHE A 184 18.90 2.52 22.12
CA PHE A 184 19.28 3.93 22.35
C PHE A 184 19.52 4.70 21.06
N LEU A 185 20.12 4.05 20.06
CA LEU A 185 20.30 4.66 18.74
C LEU A 185 18.96 4.99 18.06
N GLU A 186 18.01 4.06 18.11
CA GLU A 186 16.67 4.27 17.55
C GLU A 186 15.90 5.33 18.35
N LEU A 187 16.08 5.37 19.68
CA LEU A 187 15.47 6.38 20.55
C LEU A 187 16.01 7.78 20.23
N GLU A 188 17.32 7.91 20.03
CA GLU A 188 17.96 9.16 19.61
C GLU A 188 17.43 9.61 18.25
N HIS A 189 17.40 8.69 17.28
CA HIS A 189 16.97 8.99 15.91
C HIS A 189 15.48 9.36 15.84
N ALA A 190 14.62 8.60 16.51
CA ALA A 190 13.18 8.83 16.54
C ALA A 190 12.81 10.05 17.40
N GLY A 191 13.47 10.23 18.54
CA GLY A 191 13.22 11.28 19.53
C GLY A 191 13.85 12.62 19.14
N ILE A 192 15.18 12.71 19.18
CA ILE A 192 15.91 13.99 18.97
C ILE A 192 15.65 14.54 17.59
N GLY A 193 15.63 13.68 16.57
CA GLY A 193 15.26 14.09 15.23
C GLY A 193 13.91 14.81 15.21
N ALA A 194 12.95 14.39 16.05
CA ALA A 194 11.52 14.81 16.04
C ALA A 194 11.25 16.16 16.67
N ILE A 195 12.13 16.58 17.58
CA ILE A 195 11.94 17.79 18.38
C ILE A 195 11.67 19.01 17.49
N GLY A 196 12.47 19.23 16.45
CA GLY A 196 12.35 20.44 15.61
C GLY A 196 10.99 20.57 14.91
N ILE A 197 10.57 19.52 14.20
CA ILE A 197 9.30 19.54 13.44
C ILE A 197 8.08 19.54 14.38
N VAL A 198 8.15 18.79 15.48
CA VAL A 198 7.08 18.71 16.49
C VAL A 198 6.89 20.05 17.19
N SER A 199 7.98 20.72 17.56
CA SER A 199 7.93 22.04 18.21
C SER A 199 7.33 23.10 17.28
N LEU A 200 7.82 23.16 16.03
CA LEU A 200 7.35 24.16 15.07
C LEU A 200 5.86 24.00 14.77
N ILE A 201 5.42 22.77 14.48
CA ILE A 201 4.02 22.50 14.14
C ILE A 201 3.12 22.67 15.37
N GLY A 202 3.57 22.25 16.56
CA GLY A 202 2.86 22.46 17.81
C GLY A 202 2.62 23.93 18.10
N PHE A 203 3.66 24.77 17.98
CA PHE A 203 3.54 26.21 18.18
C PHE A 203 2.51 26.85 17.24
N LEU A 204 2.60 26.55 15.94
CA LEU A 204 1.69 27.08 14.94
C LEU A 204 0.25 26.61 15.14
N LEU A 205 0.05 25.33 15.48
CA LEU A 205 -1.29 24.81 15.79
C LEU A 205 -1.88 25.46 17.03
N GLY A 206 -1.07 25.70 18.07
CA GLY A 206 -1.46 26.45 19.25
C GLY A 206 -2.02 27.84 18.94
N LEU A 207 -1.29 28.61 18.13
CA LEU A 207 -1.72 29.92 17.66
C LEU A 207 -3.04 29.86 16.88
N ILE A 208 -3.14 28.93 15.91
CA ILE A 208 -4.32 28.79 15.05
C ILE A 208 -5.55 28.39 15.87
N LEU A 209 -5.40 27.45 16.80
CA LEU A 209 -6.50 27.00 17.66
C LEU A 209 -6.97 28.10 18.60
N ALA A 210 -6.05 28.87 19.19
CA ALA A 210 -6.41 30.01 20.02
C ALA A 210 -7.18 31.07 19.23
N MET A 211 -6.74 31.36 18.00
CA MET A 211 -7.44 32.26 17.10
C MET A 211 -8.85 31.76 16.78
N GLN A 212 -9.00 30.48 16.42
CA GLN A 212 -10.30 29.89 16.11
C GLN A 212 -11.24 29.89 17.32
N ALA A 213 -10.74 29.51 18.50
CA ALA A 213 -11.50 29.53 19.74
C ALA A 213 -11.95 30.94 20.10
N TRP A 214 -11.07 31.94 19.99
CA TRP A 214 -11.41 33.34 20.27
C TRP A 214 -12.49 33.88 19.33
N VAL A 215 -12.39 33.62 18.03
CA VAL A 215 -13.41 34.06 17.06
C VAL A 215 -14.79 33.50 17.42
N GLN A 216 -14.86 32.28 17.95
CA GLN A 216 -16.11 31.65 18.38
C GLN A 216 -16.61 32.19 19.73
N LEU A 217 -15.73 32.39 20.71
CA LEU A 217 -16.07 32.77 22.08
C LEU A 217 -16.34 34.27 22.27
N LYS A 218 -15.72 35.12 21.43
CA LYS A 218 -15.88 36.58 21.52
C LYS A 218 -17.32 37.04 21.38
N VAL A 219 -18.12 36.32 20.57
CA VAL A 219 -19.56 36.61 20.38
C VAL A 219 -20.34 36.48 21.69
N PHE A 220 -19.86 35.67 22.62
CA PHE A 220 -20.47 35.45 23.93
C PHE A 220 -19.80 36.25 25.06
N GLY A 221 -18.81 37.11 24.73
CA GLY A 221 -18.00 37.82 25.73
C GLY A 221 -17.16 36.87 26.62
N ALA A 222 -16.82 35.70 26.09
CA ALA A 222 -16.27 34.57 26.84
C ALA A 222 -14.75 34.39 26.62
N ASP A 223 -14.01 35.48 26.46
CA ASP A 223 -12.61 35.48 26.02
C ASP A 223 -11.66 34.68 26.93
N LYS A 224 -11.95 34.61 28.25
CA LYS A 224 -11.15 33.82 29.19
C LYS A 224 -11.14 32.31 28.89
N TYR A 225 -12.20 31.79 28.28
CA TYR A 225 -12.35 30.35 27.98
C TYR A 225 -11.57 29.91 26.73
N VAL A 226 -10.88 30.85 26.06
CA VAL A 226 -9.96 30.52 24.96
C VAL A 226 -8.83 29.63 25.49
N ALA A 227 -8.30 29.93 26.68
CA ALA A 227 -7.25 29.13 27.32
C ALA A 227 -7.72 27.69 27.56
N ASP A 228 -8.91 27.51 28.13
CA ASP A 228 -9.52 26.22 28.43
C ASP A 228 -9.69 25.40 27.15
N MET A 229 -10.25 26.00 26.10
CA MET A 229 -10.46 25.31 24.83
C MET A 229 -9.14 24.85 24.20
N VAL A 230 -8.13 25.72 24.19
CA VAL A 230 -6.82 25.40 23.64
C VAL A 230 -6.18 24.26 24.43
N ALA A 231 -6.11 24.40 25.76
CA ALA A 231 -5.39 23.46 26.60
C ALA A 231 -6.04 22.06 26.63
N VAL A 232 -7.37 22.00 26.76
CA VAL A 232 -8.13 20.74 26.78
C VAL A 232 -8.08 20.05 25.41
N SER A 233 -8.29 20.79 24.31
CA SER A 233 -8.32 20.22 22.96
C SER A 233 -6.95 19.68 22.54
N ILE A 234 -5.88 20.41 22.87
CA ILE A 234 -4.51 19.98 22.60
C ILE A 234 -4.16 18.75 23.42
N THR A 235 -4.39 18.80 24.73
CA THR A 235 -3.92 17.72 25.61
C THR A 235 -4.67 16.41 25.34
N ARG A 236 -5.99 16.45 25.11
CA ARG A 236 -6.81 15.22 25.00
C ARG A 236 -6.73 14.54 23.65
N GLU A 237 -6.66 15.32 22.57
CA GLU A 237 -6.85 14.81 21.22
C GLU A 237 -5.70 15.24 20.29
N ILE A 238 -5.54 16.55 20.07
CA ILE A 238 -4.69 17.05 18.99
C ILE A 238 -3.21 16.75 19.25
N GLY A 239 -2.74 16.86 20.49
CA GLY A 239 -1.37 16.60 20.90
C GLY A 239 -0.88 15.18 20.58
N PRO A 240 -1.49 14.14 21.16
CA PRO A 240 -1.10 12.75 20.87
C PRO A 240 -1.32 12.37 19.39
N LEU A 241 -2.43 12.82 18.77
CA LEU A 241 -2.75 12.50 17.38
C LEU A 241 -1.75 13.13 16.40
N MET A 242 -1.51 14.44 16.50
CA MET A 242 -0.61 15.15 15.58
C MET A 242 0.83 14.68 15.76
N THR A 243 1.28 14.47 16.99
CA THR A 243 2.61 13.92 17.25
C THR A 243 2.78 12.56 16.59
N ALA A 244 1.81 11.66 16.73
CA ALA A 244 1.85 10.35 16.10
C ALA A 244 1.89 10.41 14.57
N ILE A 245 1.11 11.31 13.95
CA ILE A 245 1.13 11.51 12.49
C ILE A 245 2.52 11.99 12.02
N LEU A 246 3.14 12.92 12.74
CA LEU A 246 4.49 13.41 12.41
C LEU A 246 5.56 12.33 12.59
N VAL A 247 5.46 11.54 13.65
CA VAL A 247 6.35 10.40 13.89
C VAL A 247 6.16 9.32 12.82
N ALA A 248 4.92 9.06 12.38
CA ALA A 248 4.62 8.15 11.28
C ALA A 248 5.27 8.61 9.96
N ALA A 249 5.07 9.88 9.62
CA ALA A 249 5.55 10.46 8.37
C ALA A 249 7.07 10.37 8.22
N ARG A 250 7.83 10.51 9.32
CA ARG A 250 9.30 10.52 9.26
C ARG A 250 9.98 9.30 9.88
N SER A 251 9.68 8.96 11.13
CA SER A 251 10.32 7.82 11.78
C SER A 251 9.76 6.51 11.22
N GLY A 252 8.43 6.42 11.02
CA GLY A 252 7.80 5.24 10.41
C GLY A 252 8.27 4.97 8.97
N SER A 253 8.37 6.03 8.16
CA SER A 253 8.89 5.95 6.78
C SER A 253 10.38 5.60 6.74
N SER A 254 11.20 6.21 7.59
CA SER A 254 12.63 5.88 7.73
C SER A 254 12.85 4.42 8.14
N ILE A 255 12.08 3.92 9.11
CA ILE A 255 12.13 2.51 9.54
C ILE A 255 11.79 1.57 8.38
N ALA A 256 10.72 1.86 7.64
CA ALA A 256 10.33 1.05 6.49
C ALA A 256 11.40 1.05 5.39
N ALA A 257 12.00 2.22 5.12
CA ALA A 257 13.07 2.35 4.13
C ALA A 257 14.35 1.61 4.55
N GLN A 258 14.76 1.72 5.81
CA GLN A 258 15.92 1.03 6.36
C GLN A 258 15.74 -0.49 6.27
N LEU A 259 14.64 -1.02 6.82
CA LEU A 259 14.39 -2.47 6.78
C LEU A 259 14.20 -2.97 5.36
N GLY A 260 13.51 -2.21 4.50
CA GLY A 260 13.37 -2.53 3.09
C GLY A 260 14.73 -2.63 2.38
N THR A 261 15.65 -1.72 2.68
CA THR A 261 17.02 -1.74 2.16
C THR A 261 17.79 -2.98 2.65
N MET A 262 17.66 -3.32 3.93
CA MET A 262 18.27 -4.53 4.49
C MET A 262 17.71 -5.81 3.86
N VAL A 263 16.43 -5.84 3.50
CA VAL A 263 15.81 -6.99 2.81
C VAL A 263 16.35 -7.13 1.39
N ILE A 264 16.41 -6.06 0.60
CA ILE A 264 16.91 -6.14 -0.78
C ILE A 264 18.42 -6.43 -0.86
N ASN A 265 19.17 -6.12 0.19
CA ASN A 265 20.60 -6.41 0.31
C ASN A 265 20.88 -7.79 0.96
N GLU A 266 19.85 -8.61 1.21
CA GLU A 266 19.96 -9.93 1.83
C GLU A 266 20.54 -9.90 3.27
N GLU A 267 20.62 -8.73 3.91
CA GLU A 267 21.13 -8.60 5.29
C GLU A 267 20.20 -9.28 6.30
N VAL A 268 18.88 -9.28 6.05
CA VAL A 268 17.89 -9.95 6.89
C VAL A 268 18.03 -11.47 6.80
N ASP A 269 18.33 -12.01 5.62
CA ASP A 269 18.53 -13.45 5.42
C ASP A 269 19.89 -13.91 5.97
N ALA A 270 20.92 -13.06 5.87
CA ALA A 270 22.19 -13.28 6.55
C ALA A 270 22.00 -13.41 8.08
N LEU A 271 21.17 -12.57 8.70
CA LEU A 271 20.83 -12.69 10.13
C LEU A 271 20.19 -14.04 10.46
N ARG A 272 19.24 -14.49 9.62
CA ARG A 272 18.60 -15.81 9.78
C ARG A 272 19.60 -16.96 9.66
N GLN A 273 20.54 -16.87 8.72
CA GLN A 273 21.58 -17.88 8.52
C GLN A 273 22.58 -17.94 9.69
N MET A 274 22.81 -16.81 10.37
CA MET A 274 23.59 -16.75 11.61
C MET A 274 22.81 -17.25 12.85
N GLY A 275 21.57 -17.73 12.69
CA GLY A 275 20.72 -18.16 13.80
C GLY A 275 20.15 -17.02 14.65
N ILE A 276 20.21 -15.78 14.15
CA ILE A 276 19.67 -14.60 14.83
C ILE A 276 18.24 -14.35 14.37
N ASN A 277 17.29 -14.28 15.30
CA ASN A 277 15.91 -13.94 14.99
C ASN A 277 15.82 -12.44 14.57
N PRO A 278 15.45 -12.12 13.31
CA PRO A 278 15.43 -10.75 12.82
C PRO A 278 14.35 -9.89 13.49
N VAL A 279 13.24 -10.48 13.93
CA VAL A 279 12.17 -9.75 14.63
C VAL A 279 12.69 -9.25 15.97
N ARG A 280 13.30 -10.14 16.77
CA ARG A 280 13.87 -9.76 18.07
C ARG A 280 15.02 -8.77 17.94
N TYR A 281 15.82 -8.89 16.89
CA TYR A 281 17.02 -8.09 16.71
C TYR A 281 16.78 -6.72 16.08
N LEU A 282 15.82 -6.61 15.16
CA LEU A 282 15.53 -5.38 14.40
C LEU A 282 14.25 -4.67 14.85
N VAL A 283 13.16 -5.42 15.10
CA VAL A 283 11.83 -4.84 15.32
C VAL A 283 11.64 -4.41 16.77
N VAL A 284 11.98 -5.26 17.73
CA VAL A 284 11.82 -4.97 19.18
C VAL A 284 12.47 -3.66 19.61
N PRO A 285 13.75 -3.36 19.28
CA PRO A 285 14.36 -2.09 19.69
C PRO A 285 13.66 -0.88 19.08
N LYS A 286 13.18 -0.97 17.83
CA LYS A 286 12.44 0.11 17.14
C LYS A 286 11.07 0.35 17.77
N VAL A 287 10.33 -0.71 18.06
CA VAL A 287 9.02 -0.65 18.73
C VAL A 287 9.17 -0.03 20.12
N GLY A 288 10.11 -0.51 20.92
CA GLY A 288 10.37 0.07 22.25
C GLY A 288 10.80 1.54 22.17
N ALA A 289 11.67 1.89 21.23
CA ALA A 289 12.14 3.26 21.06
C ALA A 289 11.01 4.23 20.71
N LEU A 290 10.14 3.89 19.75
CA LEU A 290 9.01 4.73 19.38
C LEU A 290 7.92 4.76 20.45
N ALA A 291 7.68 3.65 21.16
CA ALA A 291 6.73 3.60 22.28
C ALA A 291 7.13 4.57 23.41
N LEU A 292 8.43 4.80 23.61
CA LEU A 292 8.96 5.75 24.60
C LEU A 292 9.14 7.16 24.05
N ALA A 293 9.60 7.32 22.80
CA ALA A 293 9.84 8.63 22.20
C ALA A 293 8.53 9.41 21.97
N THR A 294 7.49 8.73 21.46
CA THR A 294 6.22 9.37 21.07
C THR A 294 5.50 10.08 22.23
N PRO A 295 5.35 9.49 23.44
CA PRO A 295 4.74 10.21 24.56
C PRO A 295 5.57 11.41 25.02
N CYS A 296 6.89 11.30 25.06
CA CYS A 296 7.78 12.43 25.38
C CYS A 296 7.60 13.58 24.38
N LEU A 297 7.50 13.25 23.09
CA LEU A 297 7.24 14.23 22.03
C LEU A 297 5.83 14.82 22.11
N ALA A 298 4.83 14.05 22.55
CA ALA A 298 3.45 14.53 22.70
C ALA A 298 3.31 15.54 23.84
N VAL A 299 4.01 15.31 24.96
CA VAL A 299 4.11 16.29 26.05
C VAL A 299 4.81 17.56 25.59
N LEU A 300 5.90 17.43 24.84
CA LEU A 300 6.61 18.57 24.25
C LEU A 300 5.70 19.35 23.30
N PHE A 301 5.03 18.66 22.38
CA PHE A 301 4.06 19.26 21.44
C PHE A 301 3.01 20.05 22.21
N SER A 302 2.40 19.44 23.22
CA SER A 302 1.29 20.04 23.98
C SER A 302 1.75 21.28 24.73
N THR A 303 2.92 21.22 25.37
CA THR A 303 3.52 22.36 26.07
C THR A 303 3.76 23.54 25.12
N ILE A 304 4.38 23.27 23.97
CA ILE A 304 4.72 24.31 22.99
C ILE A 304 3.45 24.87 22.31
N ALA A 305 2.45 24.03 22.07
CA ALA A 305 1.19 24.47 21.50
C ALA A 305 0.37 25.33 22.48
N ILE A 306 0.32 24.96 23.77
CA ILE A 306 -0.30 25.80 24.81
C ILE A 306 0.45 27.13 24.93
N PHE A 307 1.78 27.12 24.82
CA PHE A 307 2.58 28.35 24.79
C PHE A 307 2.27 29.23 23.56
N GLY A 308 2.07 28.63 22.38
CA GLY A 308 1.59 29.34 21.20
C GLY A 308 0.23 30.00 21.45
N GLY A 309 -0.71 29.28 22.08
CA GLY A 309 -2.02 29.83 22.45
C GLY A 309 -1.93 30.97 23.47
N LEU A 310 -1.02 30.86 24.46
CA LEU A 310 -0.73 31.93 25.42
C LEU A 310 -0.26 33.19 24.71
N LEU A 311 0.65 33.06 23.74
CA LEU A 311 1.15 34.20 22.97
C LEU A 311 0.01 34.90 22.22
N PHE A 312 -0.87 34.15 21.58
CA PHE A 312 -2.06 34.73 20.94
C PHE A 312 -2.98 35.42 21.96
N GLY A 313 -3.28 34.77 23.08
CA GLY A 313 -4.14 35.30 24.13
C GLY A 313 -3.63 36.63 24.69
N VAL A 314 -2.33 36.73 24.98
CA VAL A 314 -1.73 37.94 25.52
C VAL A 314 -1.67 39.06 24.48
N PHE A 315 -1.20 38.77 23.26
CA PHE A 315 -0.92 39.83 22.28
C PHE A 315 -2.11 40.24 21.41
N VAL A 316 -3.11 39.37 21.23
CA VAL A 316 -4.25 39.63 20.34
C VAL A 316 -5.56 39.80 21.12
N VAL A 317 -5.78 38.99 22.16
CA VAL A 317 -6.99 39.03 22.98
C VAL A 317 -6.86 40.01 24.16
N ASP A 318 -5.64 40.48 24.43
CA ASP A 318 -5.29 41.33 25.60
C ASP A 318 -5.63 40.65 26.94
N LEU A 319 -5.50 39.31 26.97
CA LEU A 319 -5.71 38.52 28.18
C LEU A 319 -4.44 38.57 29.04
N GLY A 320 -4.59 38.90 30.32
CA GLY A 320 -3.47 38.85 31.27
C GLY A 320 -2.83 37.46 31.31
N TRP A 321 -1.50 37.39 31.28
CA TRP A 321 -0.77 36.12 31.26
C TRP A 321 -1.10 35.23 32.47
N GLN A 322 -1.33 35.82 33.65
CA GLN A 322 -1.77 35.08 34.85
C GLN A 322 -3.14 34.43 34.63
N VAL A 323 -4.09 35.19 34.07
CA VAL A 323 -5.46 34.70 33.80
C VAL A 323 -5.43 33.52 32.83
N TYR A 324 -4.60 33.59 31.78
CA TYR A 324 -4.46 32.48 30.83
C TYR A 324 -3.92 31.20 31.50
N ILE A 325 -2.89 31.34 32.34
CA ILE A 325 -2.27 30.19 33.03
C ILE A 325 -3.21 29.60 34.08
N GLU A 326 -3.91 30.43 34.84
CA GLU A 326 -4.92 30.01 35.82
C GLU A 326 -6.05 29.24 35.12
N ALA A 327 -6.63 29.80 34.06
CA ALA A 327 -7.66 29.16 33.25
C ALA A 327 -7.19 27.81 32.67
N THR A 328 -5.97 27.79 32.11
CA THR A 328 -5.34 26.55 31.61
C THR A 328 -5.19 25.49 32.72
N SER A 329 -4.76 25.88 33.92
CA SER A 329 -4.55 24.97 35.04
C SER A 329 -5.86 24.46 35.65
N GLU A 330 -6.91 25.28 35.64
CA GLU A 330 -8.25 24.88 36.12
C GLU A 330 -8.94 23.94 35.13
N ALA A 331 -8.70 24.12 33.83
CA ALA A 331 -9.31 23.32 32.78
C ALA A 331 -8.67 21.92 32.64
N LEU A 332 -7.35 21.79 32.87
CA LEU A 332 -6.65 20.51 32.72
C LEU A 332 -6.87 19.59 33.91
N GLN A 333 -7.34 18.37 33.63
CA GLN A 333 -7.42 17.31 34.64
C GLN A 333 -6.23 16.35 34.51
N ALA A 334 -5.82 15.74 35.63
CA ALA A 334 -4.76 14.72 35.61
C ALA A 334 -5.11 13.54 34.68
N GLY A 335 -6.40 13.22 34.53
CA GLY A 335 -6.90 12.21 33.60
C GLY A 335 -6.61 12.54 32.13
N ASP A 336 -6.62 13.82 31.74
CA ASP A 336 -6.36 14.25 30.36
C ASP A 336 -4.88 14.01 30.00
N ILE A 337 -3.97 14.31 30.92
CA ILE A 337 -2.52 14.09 30.74
C ILE A 337 -2.21 12.59 30.71
N LEU A 338 -2.75 11.80 31.65
CA LEU A 338 -2.54 10.36 31.66
C LEU A 338 -3.14 9.68 30.42
N GLY A 339 -4.33 10.10 30.00
CA GLY A 339 -4.96 9.61 28.77
C GLY A 339 -4.12 9.90 27.54
N SER A 340 -3.54 11.11 27.44
CA SER A 340 -2.69 11.49 26.30
C SER A 340 -1.37 10.71 26.26
N LEU A 341 -0.77 10.43 27.42
CA LEU A 341 0.43 9.59 27.53
C LEU A 341 0.15 8.15 27.08
N ILE A 342 -0.95 7.55 27.54
CA ILE A 342 -1.34 6.19 27.15
C ILE A 342 -1.61 6.12 25.65
N LYS A 343 -2.43 7.05 25.10
CA LYS A 343 -2.73 7.14 23.67
C LYS A 343 -1.45 7.25 22.83
N SER A 344 -0.56 8.18 23.18
CA SER A 344 0.68 8.43 22.43
C SER A 344 1.67 7.26 22.47
N THR A 345 1.77 6.52 23.59
CA THR A 345 2.55 5.27 23.65
C THR A 345 1.99 4.21 22.71
N VAL A 346 0.66 4.03 22.67
CA VAL A 346 0.01 3.07 21.77
C VAL A 346 0.22 3.47 20.32
N PHE A 347 0.05 4.76 19.98
CA PHE A 347 0.29 5.25 18.63
C PHE A 347 1.75 5.06 18.19
N GLY A 348 2.73 5.35 19.04
CA GLY A 348 4.14 5.09 18.75
C GLY A 348 4.43 3.62 18.44
N THR A 349 3.83 2.72 19.22
CA THR A 349 3.93 1.26 19.04
C THR A 349 3.31 0.81 17.71
N LEU A 350 2.14 1.35 17.35
CA LEU A 350 1.47 1.07 16.07
C LEU A 350 2.33 1.52 14.89
N VAL A 351 2.84 2.76 14.93
CA VAL A 351 3.71 3.32 13.88
C VAL A 351 4.94 2.45 13.65
N ALA A 352 5.62 2.06 14.73
CA ALA A 352 6.81 1.23 14.64
C ALA A 352 6.50 -0.14 14.03
N THR A 353 5.41 -0.76 14.47
CA THR A 353 4.98 -2.08 13.98
C THR A 353 4.64 -2.03 12.51
N VAL A 354 3.83 -1.05 12.08
CA VAL A 354 3.43 -0.89 10.68
C VAL A 354 4.66 -0.63 9.81
N GLY A 355 5.56 0.27 10.23
CA GLY A 355 6.81 0.53 9.53
C GLY A 355 7.69 -0.72 9.41
N CYS A 356 7.81 -1.51 10.49
CA CYS A 356 8.58 -2.75 10.48
C CYS A 356 7.95 -3.83 9.59
N SER A 357 6.63 -4.00 9.67
CA SER A 357 5.90 -4.98 8.87
C SER A 357 6.06 -4.69 7.37
N LEU A 358 5.86 -3.43 6.95
CA LEU A 358 5.98 -3.09 5.54
C LEU A 358 7.42 -3.11 5.05
N GLY A 359 8.39 -2.73 5.89
CA GLY A 359 9.82 -2.78 5.56
C GLY A 359 10.34 -4.21 5.39
N LEU A 360 9.94 -5.14 6.27
CA LEU A 360 10.36 -6.55 6.19
C LEU A 360 9.70 -7.32 5.04
N ASN A 361 8.58 -6.84 4.51
CA ASN A 361 7.83 -7.46 3.43
C ASN A 361 8.06 -6.79 2.06
N VAL A 362 9.14 -6.02 1.91
CA VAL A 362 9.51 -5.41 0.63
C VAL A 362 9.81 -6.48 -0.43
N LYS A 363 9.29 -6.27 -1.64
CA LYS A 363 9.56 -7.09 -2.84
C LYS A 363 9.82 -6.19 -4.04
N GLY A 364 10.63 -6.65 -4.99
CA GLY A 364 10.84 -5.94 -6.26
C GLY A 364 11.89 -4.83 -6.22
N GLY A 365 12.97 -5.01 -5.46
CA GLY A 365 14.14 -4.12 -5.47
C GLY A 365 13.88 -2.71 -4.91
N PRO A 366 14.68 -1.70 -5.32
CA PRO A 366 14.61 -0.33 -4.77
C PRO A 366 13.24 0.36 -4.94
N VAL A 367 12.50 0.04 -6.02
CA VAL A 367 11.14 0.57 -6.23
C VAL A 367 10.17 0.04 -5.17
N GLY A 368 10.37 -1.22 -4.74
CA GLY A 368 9.62 -1.82 -3.65
C GLY A 368 9.82 -1.09 -2.31
N VAL A 369 11.05 -0.64 -2.04
CA VAL A 369 11.37 0.15 -0.84
C VAL A 369 10.58 1.46 -0.83
N GLY A 370 10.56 2.20 -1.93
CA GLY A 370 9.76 3.43 -2.05
C GLY A 370 8.27 3.21 -1.80
N LYS A 371 7.70 2.13 -2.34
CA LYS A 371 6.29 1.75 -2.12
C LYS A 371 6.00 1.35 -0.67
N ALA A 372 6.92 0.66 0.00
CA ALA A 372 6.78 0.32 1.40
C ALA A 372 6.88 1.56 2.31
N THR A 373 7.78 2.50 1.99
CA THR A 373 7.93 3.77 2.71
C THR A 373 6.65 4.58 2.70
N THR A 374 6.05 4.80 1.51
CA THR A 374 4.78 5.54 1.40
C THR A 374 3.62 4.77 1.99
N GLY A 375 3.55 3.47 1.75
CA GLY A 375 2.55 2.58 2.33
C GLY A 375 2.58 2.58 3.86
N ALA A 376 3.77 2.65 4.47
CA ALA A 376 3.93 2.67 5.92
C ALA A 376 3.33 3.93 6.55
N VAL A 377 3.50 5.09 5.91
CA VAL A 377 2.90 6.35 6.37
C VAL A 377 1.38 6.28 6.30
N VAL A 378 0.83 5.88 5.15
CA VAL A 378 -0.63 5.82 4.94
C VAL A 378 -1.27 4.80 5.90
N ALA A 379 -0.67 3.62 6.07
CA ALA A 379 -1.15 2.59 6.98
C ALA A 379 -1.06 3.01 8.45
N SER A 380 0.01 3.71 8.83
CA SER A 380 0.14 4.23 10.19
C SER A 380 -0.92 5.28 10.48
N ILE A 381 -1.14 6.24 9.57
CA ILE A 381 -2.16 7.29 9.75
C ILE A 381 -3.56 6.68 9.87
N PHE A 382 -3.90 5.72 9.00
CA PHE A 382 -5.18 5.02 9.09
C PHE A 382 -5.35 4.32 10.44
N MET A 383 -4.33 3.59 10.91
CA MET A 383 -4.37 2.91 12.20
C MET A 383 -4.47 3.89 13.38
N ILE A 384 -3.75 5.02 13.33
CA ILE A 384 -3.84 6.06 14.37
C ILE A 384 -5.27 6.57 14.47
N ILE A 385 -5.92 6.90 13.34
CA ILE A 385 -7.30 7.43 13.33
C ILE A 385 -8.29 6.40 13.87
N VAL A 386 -8.19 5.14 13.44
CA VAL A 386 -9.08 4.06 13.91
C VAL A 386 -8.93 3.85 15.41
N PHE A 387 -7.69 3.76 15.90
CA PHE A 387 -7.44 3.56 17.33
C PHE A 387 -7.83 4.78 18.15
N ASP A 388 -7.63 6.00 17.65
CA ASP A 388 -8.06 7.22 18.32
C ASP A 388 -9.58 7.24 18.52
N ALA A 389 -10.36 6.90 17.50
CA ALA A 389 -11.81 6.77 17.61
C ALA A 389 -12.22 5.74 18.68
N VAL A 390 -11.52 4.61 18.77
CA VAL A 390 -11.75 3.59 19.81
C VAL A 390 -11.41 4.14 21.20
N PHE A 391 -10.29 4.84 21.36
CA PHE A 391 -9.92 5.44 22.64
C PHE A 391 -10.90 6.51 23.09
N VAL A 392 -11.37 7.37 22.17
CA VAL A 392 -12.39 8.37 22.47
C VAL A 392 -13.66 7.69 22.99
N LEU A 393 -14.11 6.61 22.34
CA LEU A 393 -15.27 5.85 22.79
C LEU A 393 -15.04 5.24 24.18
N LEU A 394 -13.92 4.56 24.41
CA LEU A 394 -13.64 3.88 25.67
C LEU A 394 -13.46 4.84 26.84
N LEU A 395 -12.70 5.91 26.64
CA LEU A 395 -12.39 6.89 27.70
C LEU A 395 -13.58 7.80 28.02
N ARG A 396 -14.47 8.10 27.05
CA ARG A 396 -15.71 8.87 27.33
C ARG A 396 -16.87 8.03 27.84
N VAL A 397 -16.96 6.76 27.49
CA VAL A 397 -18.05 5.90 27.99
C VAL A 397 -17.75 5.41 29.41
N GLY A 398 -16.48 5.41 29.83
CA GLY A 398 -16.06 5.01 31.19
C GLY A 398 -15.93 6.14 32.22
N ALA A 399 -16.15 7.41 31.83
CA ALA A 399 -16.12 8.60 32.69
C ALA A 399 -17.51 9.24 32.72
#